data_AF-A0A914R6I1-F1
#
_entry.id   AF-A0A914R6I1-F1
#
_cell.length_a   1.000
_cell.length_b   1.000
_cell.length_c   1.000
_cell.angle_alpha   90.00
_cell.angle_beta   90.00
_cell.angle_gamma   90.00
#
_symmetry.space_group_name_H-M   'P 1'
#
loop_
_entity.id
_entity.type
_entity.pdbx_description
1 polymer ?
#
loop_
_entity_poly.entity_id
_entity_poly.type
_entity_poly.pdbx_seq_one_letter_code
_entity_poly.pdbx_strand_id
1 'polypeptide(L)'
;MMIIVSDGRGVLTDGTDRIVKVLGTLHSDQVTVLFVVVDNAEKSIVETKVAEFTTDGQVELVPYMSKFPFPFYMVVRHISSLPVTLADAIRQWFELTVQNT
;
A
#
# COMPACT_ATOMS: atom_id res chain seq x y z
N MET A 1 10.67 -11.33 2.68
CA MET A 1 9.65 -10.30 2.94
C MET A 1 10.34 -8.94 3.08
N MET A 2 9.79 -7.91 2.45
CA MET A 2 10.23 -6.50 2.56
C MET A 2 9.08 -5.68 3.18
N ILE A 3 9.40 -4.82 4.13
CA ILE A 3 8.44 -3.92 4.78
C ILE A 3 8.83 -2.48 4.47
N ILE A 4 7.90 -1.72 3.90
CA ILE A 4 8.06 -0.29 3.62
C ILE A 4 7.21 0.48 4.61
N VAL A 5 7.78 1.48 5.29
CA VAL A 5 7.04 2.34 6.24
C VAL A 5 7.09 3.77 5.75
N SER A 6 5.94 4.36 5.43
CA SER A 6 5.83 5.72 4.87
C SER A 6 4.39 6.24 5.03
N ASP A 7 4.18 7.54 4.88
CA ASP A 7 2.84 8.15 4.85
C ASP A 7 2.09 7.92 3.52
N GLY A 8 2.76 7.38 2.51
CA GLY A 8 2.15 6.84 1.28
C GLY A 8 1.63 7.88 0.28
N ARG A 9 1.69 9.19 0.56
CA ARG A 9 1.04 10.26 -0.24
C ARG A 9 1.73 10.62 -1.56
N GLY A 10 3.01 10.29 -1.71
CA GLY A 10 3.79 10.55 -2.93
C GLY A 10 3.83 9.37 -3.91
N VAL A 11 3.18 8.25 -3.57
CA VAL A 11 3.30 7.00 -4.34
C VAL A 11 2.74 7.12 -5.76
N LEU A 12 1.77 8.02 -5.98
CA LEU A 12 1.11 8.19 -7.28
C LEU A 12 1.72 9.29 -8.18
N THR A 13 2.74 10.03 -7.74
CA THR A 13 3.21 11.23 -8.46
C THR A 13 3.78 10.94 -9.85
N ASP A 14 4.46 9.81 -10.00
CA ASP A 14 5.13 9.42 -11.25
C ASP A 14 4.39 8.28 -11.97
N GLY A 15 3.12 8.05 -11.61
CA GLY A 15 2.33 6.91 -12.06
C GLY A 15 2.69 5.60 -11.34
N THR A 16 1.82 4.60 -11.49
CA THR A 16 1.91 3.32 -10.75
C THR A 16 2.60 2.21 -11.54
N ASP A 17 2.73 2.33 -12.86
CA ASP A 17 3.21 1.26 -13.75
C ASP A 17 4.60 0.75 -13.37
N ARG A 18 5.52 1.67 -13.04
CA ARG A 18 6.87 1.32 -12.61
C ARG A 18 6.84 0.51 -11.30
N ILE A 19 6.00 0.93 -10.35
CA ILE A 19 5.87 0.25 -9.06
C ILE A 19 5.27 -1.13 -9.26
N VAL A 20 4.17 -1.24 -10.02
CA VAL A 20 3.52 -2.52 -10.33
C VAL A 20 4.48 -3.47 -11.02
N LYS A 21 5.29 -2.99 -11.97
CA LYS A 21 6.32 -3.81 -12.64
C LYS A 21 7.35 -4.34 -11.65
N VAL A 22 7.87 -3.49 -10.77
CA VAL A 22 8.85 -3.88 -9.75
C VAL A 22 8.24 -4.88 -8.76
N LEU A 23 7.00 -4.66 -8.33
CA LEU A 23 6.28 -5.59 -7.46
C LEU A 23 6.10 -6.96 -8.12
N GLY A 24 5.84 -7.00 -9.43
CA GLY A 24 5.78 -8.25 -10.20
C GLY A 24 7.11 -9.01 -10.18
N THR A 25 8.24 -8.32 -10.39
CA THR A 25 9.58 -8.94 -10.31
C THR A 25 9.87 -9.47 -8.91
N LEU A 26 9.59 -8.67 -7.88
CA LEU A 26 9.80 -9.08 -6.48
C LEU A 26 8.94 -10.30 -6.12
N HIS A 27 7.70 -10.37 -6.61
CA HIS A 27 6.85 -11.53 -6.41
C HIS A 27 7.42 -12.80 -7.05
N SER A 28 7.95 -12.72 -8.28
CA SER A 28 8.64 -13.84 -8.93
C SER A 28 9.87 -14.30 -8.16
N ASP A 29 10.56 -13.38 -7.49
CA ASP A 29 11.71 -13.67 -6.62
C ASP A 29 11.29 -14.10 -5.20
N GLN A 30 10.00 -14.42 -4.98
CA GLN A 30 9.43 -14.81 -3.68
C GLN A 30 9.59 -13.75 -2.58
N VAL A 31 9.71 -12.48 -2.96
CA VAL A 31 9.77 -11.34 -2.05
C VAL A 31 8.39 -10.70 -1.92
N THR A 32 7.68 -11.01 -0.83
CA THR A 32 6.45 -10.29 -0.47
C THR A 32 6.78 -8.88 0.04
N VAL A 33 6.08 -7.87 -0.48
CA VAL A 33 6.19 -6.47 -0.04
C VAL A 33 4.95 -6.07 0.75
N LEU A 34 5.14 -5.61 2.00
CA LEU A 34 4.10 -5.04 2.85
C LEU A 34 4.35 -3.54 3.01
N PHE A 35 3.37 -2.71 2.61
CA PHE A 35 3.43 -1.26 2.81
C PHE A 35 2.67 -0.84 4.07
N VAL A 36 3.37 -0.28 5.04
CA VAL A 36 2.81 0.26 6.28
C VAL A 36 2.62 1.76 6.12
N VAL A 37 1.36 2.16 5.91
CA VAL A 37 0.97 3.56 5.79
C VAL A 37 0.81 4.16 7.19
N VAL A 38 1.70 5.08 7.56
CA VAL A 38 1.60 5.81 8.83
C VAL A 38 0.72 7.05 8.62
N ASP A 39 -0.52 6.96 9.08
CA ASP A 39 -1.56 7.96 8.84
C ASP A 39 -1.78 8.82 10.09
N ASN A 40 -0.88 9.78 10.30
CA ASN A 40 -0.95 10.75 11.41
C ASN A 40 -1.23 12.19 10.92
N ALA A 41 -1.75 12.33 9.70
CA ALA A 41 -2.05 13.63 9.13
C ALA A 41 -3.47 14.09 9.53
N GLU A 42 -3.70 15.41 9.52
CA GLU A 42 -5.04 15.98 9.81
C GLU A 42 -6.12 15.42 8.88
N LYS A 43 -5.77 15.16 7.61
CA LYS A 43 -6.63 14.50 6.64
C LYS A 43 -6.12 13.09 6.36
N SER A 44 -6.92 12.08 6.68
CA SER A 44 -6.52 10.67 6.48
C SER A 44 -6.20 10.38 5.01
N ILE A 45 -5.21 9.55 4.75
CA ILE A 45 -4.94 9.04 3.39
C ILE A 45 -6.16 8.33 2.78
N VAL A 46 -6.99 7.70 3.62
CA VAL A 46 -8.23 7.01 3.21
C VAL A 46 -9.28 8.00 2.69
N GLU A 47 -9.27 9.22 3.21
CA GLU A 47 -10.19 10.30 2.82
C GLU A 47 -9.62 11.17 1.69
N THR A 48 -8.38 10.90 1.28
CA THR A 48 -7.71 11.64 0.22
C THR A 48 -8.29 11.21 -1.13
N LYS A 49 -8.51 12.19 -2.01
CA LYS A 49 -8.95 11.97 -3.39
C LYS A 49 -7.91 12.54 -4.34
N VAL A 50 -7.76 11.93 -5.49
CA VAL A 50 -6.92 12.41 -6.59
C VAL A 50 -7.81 12.78 -7.77
N ALA A 51 -7.41 13.83 -8.48
CA ALA A 51 -8.04 14.22 -9.73
C ALA A 51 -7.46 13.39 -10.86
N GLU A 52 -8.31 12.73 -11.64
CA GLU A 52 -7.95 12.06 -12.88
C GLU A 52 -8.68 12.69 -14.05
N PHE A 53 -8.00 12.76 -15.20
CA PHE A 53 -8.61 13.15 -16.46
C PHE A 53 -9.16 11.91 -17.14
N THR A 54 -10.46 11.90 -17.43
CA THR A 54 -11.08 10.85 -18.23
C THR A 54 -10.69 11.00 -19.70
N THR A 55 -10.94 9.94 -20.50
CA THR A 55 -10.69 9.95 -21.95
C THR A 55 -11.44 11.09 -22.67
N ASP A 56 -12.54 11.55 -22.08
CA ASP A 56 -13.38 12.65 -22.60
C ASP A 56 -12.91 14.03 -22.11
N GLY A 57 -11.79 14.11 -21.39
CA GLY A 57 -11.20 15.35 -20.87
C GLY A 57 -11.89 15.91 -19.61
N GLN A 58 -12.82 15.17 -19.01
CA GLN A 58 -13.46 15.56 -17.75
C GLN A 58 -12.56 15.23 -16.56
N VAL A 59 -12.68 16.00 -15.47
CA VAL A 59 -11.96 15.72 -14.23
C VAL A 59 -12.86 14.95 -13.29
N GLU A 60 -12.41 13.77 -12.87
CA GLU A 60 -13.07 12.96 -11.84
C GLU A 60 -12.22 12.91 -10.57
N LEU A 61 -12.87 13.01 -9.41
CA LEU A 61 -12.22 12.83 -8.12
C LEU A 61 -12.37 11.39 -7.64
N VAL A 62 -11.30 10.61 -7.77
CA VAL A 62 -11.27 9.20 -7.35
C VAL A 62 -10.59 9.05 -5.98
N PRO A 63 -11.01 8.09 -5.13
CA PRO A 63 -10.34 7.83 -3.86
C PRO A 63 -8.86 7.46 -4.08
N TYR A 64 -7.93 8.06 -3.33
CA TYR A 64 -6.50 7.78 -3.45
C TYR A 64 -6.18 6.29 -3.29
N MET A 65 -6.82 5.66 -2.31
CA MET A 65 -6.60 4.25 -1.99
C MET A 65 -7.07 3.28 -3.08
N SER A 66 -7.97 3.67 -3.98
CA SER A 66 -8.37 2.79 -5.09
C SER A 66 -7.28 2.65 -6.16
N LYS A 67 -6.30 3.57 -6.16
CA LYS A 67 -5.17 3.60 -7.09
C LYS A 67 -3.86 3.17 -6.43
N PHE A 68 -3.88 2.83 -5.14
CA PHE A 68 -2.67 2.51 -4.39
C PHE A 68 -2.02 1.24 -4.97
N PRO A 69 -0.75 1.27 -5.39
CA PRO A 69 -0.16 0.22 -6.23
C PRO A 69 0.31 -1.00 -5.45
N PHE A 70 0.29 -0.96 -4.12
CA PHE A 70 0.73 -2.07 -3.28
C PHE A 70 -0.44 -2.99 -2.97
N PRO A 71 -0.36 -4.30 -3.30
CA PRO A 71 -1.45 -5.24 -3.04
C PRO A 71 -1.61 -5.56 -1.55
N PHE A 72 -0.51 -5.50 -0.79
CA PHE A 72 -0.50 -5.69 0.65
C PHE A 72 -0.10 -4.39 1.33
N TYR A 73 -1.05 -3.78 2.03
CA TYR A 73 -0.80 -2.60 2.83
C TYR A 73 -1.60 -2.62 4.13
N MET A 74 -1.13 -1.87 5.11
CA MET A 74 -1.85 -1.61 6.35
C MET A 74 -1.86 -0.10 6.62
N VAL A 75 -2.97 0.44 7.09
CA VAL A 75 -3.07 1.85 7.48
C VAL A 75 -3.05 1.93 9.01
N VAL A 76 -2.04 2.60 9.55
CA VAL A 76 -1.82 2.73 11.00
C VAL A 76 -2.02 4.18 11.41
N ARG A 77 -3.13 4.42 12.12
CA ARG A 77 -3.44 5.74 12.69
C ARG A 77 -2.77 6.00 14.03
N HIS A 78 -2.62 4.96 14.84
CA HIS A 78 -1.99 5.05 16.15
C HIS A 78 -0.69 4.26 16.14
N ILE A 79 0.45 4.95 16.21
CA ILE A 79 1.76 4.29 16.14
C ILE A 79 1.99 3.29 17.30
N SER A 80 1.25 3.47 18.41
CA SER A 80 1.25 2.54 19.54
C SER A 80 0.68 1.17 19.19
N SER A 81 -0.22 1.05 18.20
CA SER A 81 -0.74 -0.25 17.74
C SER A 81 0.14 -0.91 16.68
N LEU A 82 1.12 -0.19 16.12
CA LEU A 82 1.98 -0.69 15.05
C LEU A 82 2.72 -2.00 15.41
N PRO A 83 3.35 -2.14 16.59
CA PRO A 83 4.09 -3.37 16.92
C PRO A 83 3.21 -4.61 16.94
N VAL A 84 2.02 -4.51 17.55
CA VAL A 84 1.09 -5.65 17.68
C VAL A 84 0.45 -5.99 16.33
N THR A 85 -0.03 -5.00 15.58
CA THR A 85 -0.68 -5.24 14.28
C THR A 85 0.33 -5.76 13.24
N LEU A 86 1.58 -5.27 13.27
CA LEU A 86 2.63 -5.78 12.40
C LEU A 86 3.00 -7.22 12.76
N ALA A 87 3.12 -7.55 14.05
CA ALA A 87 3.39 -8.92 14.50
C ALA A 87 2.29 -9.89 14.03
N ASP A 88 1.02 -9.49 14.13
CA ASP A 88 -0.11 -10.28 13.64
C ASP A 88 -0.07 -10.48 12.12
N ALA A 89 0.20 -9.41 11.36
CA ALA A 89 0.30 -9.48 9.90
C ALA A 89 1.46 -10.40 9.46
N ILE A 90 2.60 -10.33 10.14
CA ILE A 90 3.75 -11.21 9.89
C ILE A 90 3.41 -12.66 10.24
N ARG A 91 2.74 -12.91 11.38
CA ARG A 91 2.30 -14.26 11.77
C ARG A 91 1.36 -14.85 10.73
N GLN A 92 0.36 -14.08 10.27
CA GLN A 92 -0.58 -14.52 9.25
C GLN A 92 0.14 -14.83 7.92
N TRP A 93 1.12 -14.00 7.53
CA TRP A 93 1.92 -14.27 6.33
C TRP A 93 2.73 -15.57 6.43
N PHE A 94 3.34 -15.83 7.59
CA PHE A 94 4.04 -17.09 7.83
C PHE A 94 3.10 -18.29 7.75
N GLU A 95 1.92 -18.22 8.37
CA GLU A 95 0.93 -19.30 8.32
C GLU A 95 0.52 -19.64 6.87
N LEU A 96 0.26 -18.62 6.05
CA LEU A 96 -0.09 -18.81 4.64
C LEU A 96 1.06 -19.38 3.80
N THR A 97 2.30 -19.02 4.11
CA THR A 97 3.47 -19.46 3.34
C THR A 97 3.92 -20.87 3.75
N VAL A 98 3.82 -21.19 5.04
CA VAL A 98 4.18 -22.51 5.60
C VAL A 98 3.14 -23.57 5.27
N GLN A 99 1.86 -23.23 5.12
CA GLN A 99 0.82 -24.20 4.71
C GLN A 99 0.89 -24.60 3.23
N ASN A 100 1.61 -23.85 2.39
CA ASN A 100 1.72 -24.09 0.95
C ASN A 100 3.06 -24.75 0.54
N THR A 101 3.84 -25.24 1.50
CA THR A 101 5.06 -26.03 1.29
C THR A 101 4.85 -27.45 1.83
#